data_AF-A0A0N4Y4A2-F1
#
_entry.id   AF-A0A0N4Y4A2-F1
#
_cell.length_a   1.000
_cell.length_b   1.000
_cell.length_c   1.000
_cell.angle_alpha   90.00
_cell.angle_beta   90.00
_cell.angle_gamma   90.00
#
_symmetry.space_group_name_H-M   'P 1'
#
loop_
_entity.id
_entity.type
_entity.pdbx_description
1 polymer ?
#
loop_
_entity_poly.entity_id
_entity_poly.type
_entity_poly.pdbx_seq_one_letter_code
_entity_poly.pdbx_strand_id
1 'polypeptide(L)' 'MASDVINPLSKNWVRLQIEPVEVAADDSGIIFSSVQSVVPGAHGLYYREHGQRRPLEYDLMAHKAYSTLQ' A
#
# COMPACT_ATOMS: atom_id res chain seq x y z
N MET A 1 -7.98 -39.14 7.89
CA MET A 1 -7.95 -38.48 6.57
C MET A 1 -9.18 -37.58 6.49
N ALA A 2 -9.13 -36.42 7.12
CA ALA A 2 -10.23 -35.45 7.05
C ALA A 2 -10.10 -34.74 5.70
N SER A 3 -11.12 -34.87 4.86
CA SER A 3 -11.26 -34.09 3.65
C SER A 3 -11.45 -32.63 4.04
N ASP A 4 -10.41 -31.83 3.93
CA ASP A 4 -10.53 -30.38 3.98
C ASP A 4 -11.31 -29.94 2.73
N VAL A 5 -12.63 -29.92 2.85
CA VAL A 5 -13.55 -29.30 1.90
C VAL A 5 -13.19 -27.82 1.88
N ILE A 6 -12.41 -27.42 0.88
CA ILE A 6 -12.07 -26.03 0.62
C ILE A 6 -13.40 -25.30 0.38
N ASN A 7 -13.88 -24.55 1.36
CA ASN A 7 -15.04 -23.66 1.18
C ASN A 7 -14.63 -22.52 0.24
N PRO A 8 -15.15 -22.45 -1.01
CA PRO A 8 -14.72 -21.46 -1.99
C PRO A 8 -15.16 -20.02 -1.62
N LEU A 9 -16.04 -19.84 -0.63
CA LEU A 9 -16.50 -18.53 -0.15
C LEU A 9 -15.54 -17.87 0.87
N SER A 10 -14.45 -18.54 1.26
CA SER A 10 -13.43 -17.99 2.17
C SER A 10 -12.34 -17.16 1.48
N LYS A 11 -12.34 -17.10 0.14
CA LYS A 11 -11.30 -16.45 -0.67
C LYS A 11 -11.85 -15.26 -1.48
N ASN A 12 -12.46 -14.29 -0.82
CA ASN A 12 -12.96 -13.05 -1.48
C ASN A 12 -11.88 -11.97 -1.68
N TRP A 13 -10.60 -12.31 -1.52
CA TRP A 13 -9.50 -11.37 -1.66
C TRP A 13 -8.54 -11.86 -2.73
N VAL A 14 -8.43 -11.08 -3.80
CA VAL A 14 -7.42 -11.28 -4.83
C VAL A 14 -6.25 -10.35 -4.52
N ARG A 15 -5.03 -10.89 -4.51
CA ARG A 15 -3.82 -10.07 -4.48
C ARG A 15 -3.51 -9.65 -5.92
N LEU A 16 -3.67 -8.36 -6.20
CA LEU A 16 -3.21 -7.79 -7.46
C LEU A 16 -1.73 -7.41 -7.31
N GLN A 17 -0.89 -7.94 -8.18
CA GLN A 17 0.45 -7.44 -8.42
C GLN A 17 0.40 -6.65 -9.72
N ILE A 18 0.64 -5.35 -9.63
CA ILE A 18 0.76 -4.48 -10.80
C ILE A 18 2.24 -4.40 -11.19
N GLU A 19 2.50 -4.06 -12.44
CA GLU A 19 3.83 -3.62 -12.84
C GLU A 19 4.28 -2.43 -12.00
N PRO A 20 5.59 -2.28 -11.71
CA PRO A 20 6.09 -1.11 -11.00
C PRO A 20 5.67 0.17 -11.73
N VAL A 21 5.09 1.11 -10.99
CA VAL A 21 4.68 2.42 -11.50
C VAL A 21 5.57 3.50 -10.92
N GLU A 22 5.91 4.49 -11.74
CA GLU A 22 6.60 5.69 -11.28
C GLU A 22 5.57 6.67 -10.70
N VAL A 23 5.90 7.23 -9.54
CA VAL A 23 5.07 8.22 -8.83
C VAL A 23 5.94 9.42 -8.49
N ALA A 24 5.31 10.59 -8.39
CA ALA A 24 6.03 11.81 -8.10
C ALA A 24 6.48 11.84 -6.63
N ALA A 25 7.71 12.28 -6.42
CA ALA A 25 8.30 12.52 -5.12
C ALA A 25 9.05 13.86 -5.14
N ASP A 26 9.19 14.48 -3.97
CA ASP A 26 10.04 15.65 -3.74
C ASP A 26 11.05 15.37 -2.61
N ASP A 27 11.86 16.38 -2.26
CA ASP A 27 12.88 16.27 -1.19
C ASP A 27 12.32 15.82 0.16
N SER A 28 11.02 15.99 0.35
CA SER A 28 10.34 15.66 1.58
C SER A 28 9.74 14.26 1.52
N GLY A 29 9.15 13.81 0.41
CA GLY A 29 8.58 12.46 0.33
C GLY A 29 7.71 12.21 -0.91
N ILE A 30 6.82 11.21 -0.80
CA ILE A 30 5.94 10.81 -1.91
C ILE A 30 4.73 11.74 -1.96
N ILE A 31 4.43 12.25 -3.15
CA ILE A 31 3.24 13.06 -3.41
C ILE A 31 2.04 12.12 -3.59
N PHE A 32 1.15 12.06 -2.60
CA PHE A 32 0.10 11.04 -2.54
C PHE A 32 -0.95 11.15 -3.65
N SER A 33 -1.20 12.36 -4.17
CA SER A 33 -2.09 12.55 -5.32
C SER A 33 -1.57 11.88 -6.60
N SER A 34 -0.24 11.77 -6.76
CA SER A 34 0.34 11.03 -7.88
C SER A 34 0.08 9.52 -7.77
N VAL A 35 0.07 8.98 -6.55
CA VAL A 35 -0.29 7.57 -6.27
C VAL A 35 -1.77 7.33 -6.57
N GLN A 36 -2.66 8.23 -6.16
CA GLN A 36 -4.10 8.09 -6.43
C GLN A 36 -4.43 8.17 -7.93
N SER A 37 -3.57 8.80 -8.73
CA SER A 37 -3.71 8.86 -10.19
C SER A 37 -3.43 7.51 -10.86
N VAL A 38 -2.48 6.72 -10.33
CA VAL A 38 -2.19 5.35 -10.83
C VAL A 38 -3.01 4.26 -10.13
N VAL A 39 -3.38 4.46 -8.87
CA VAL A 39 -4.21 3.55 -8.08
C VAL A 39 -5.43 4.30 -7.54
N PRO A 40 -6.52 4.38 -8.32
CA PRO A 40 -7.75 5.03 -7.89
C PRO A 40 -8.28 4.44 -6.58
N GLY A 41 -8.61 5.29 -5.62
CA GLY A 41 -9.09 4.86 -4.30
C GLY A 41 -7.98 4.44 -3.32
N ALA A 42 -6.72 4.73 -3.62
CA ALA A 42 -5.66 4.59 -2.62
C ALA A 42 -5.91 5.52 -1.42
N HIS A 43 -5.94 4.93 -0.23
CA HIS A 43 -6.17 5.63 1.05
C HIS A 43 -4.99 5.55 2.02
N GLY A 44 -3.97 4.75 1.71
CA GLY A 44 -2.76 4.67 2.52
C GLY A 44 -1.66 3.87 1.82
N LEU A 45 -0.42 4.22 2.13
CA LEU A 45 0.77 3.48 1.72
C LEU A 45 1.31 2.69 2.90
N TYR A 46 1.87 1.52 2.60
CA TYR A 46 2.50 0.67 3.59
C TYR A 46 3.82 0.15 3.04
N TYR A 47 4.83 0.09 3.89
CA TYR A 47 6.11 -0.52 3.57
C TYR A 47 6.34 -1.74 4.47
N ARG A 48 7.32 -2.57 4.11
CA ARG A 48 7.75 -3.69 4.93
C ARG A 48 9.08 -3.37 5.58
N GLU A 49 9.12 -3.47 6.90
CA GLU A 49 10.31 -3.31 7.71
C GLU A 49 10.43 -4.52 8.63
N HIS A 50 11.55 -5.24 8.57
CA HIS A 50 11.73 -6.52 9.29
C HIS A 50 10.57 -7.51 9.10
N GLY A 51 10.02 -7.57 7.87
CA GLY A 51 8.89 -8.44 7.51
C GLY A 51 7.52 -7.96 7.98
N GLN A 52 7.46 -6.95 8.85
CA GLN A 52 6.21 -6.36 9.34
C GLN A 52 5.71 -5.27 8.41
N ARG A 53 4.39 -5.20 8.22
CA ARG A 53 3.72 -4.15 7.45
C ARG A 53 3.56 -2.92 8.34
N ARG A 54 4.20 -1.81 7.96
CA ARG A 54 4.10 -0.52 8.66
C ARG A 54 3.43 0.52 7.77
N PRO A 55 2.54 1.36 8.32
CA PRO A 55 1.98 2.47 7.57
C PRO A 55 3.07 3.49 7.27
N LEU A 56 3.05 4.05 6.07
CA LEU A 56 3.80 5.26 5.76
C LEU A 56 3.03 6.43 6.40
N GLU A 57 3.68 7.25 7.23
CA GLU A 57 3.02 8.37 7.88
C GLU A 57 2.55 9.36 6.82
N TYR A 58 1.33 9.87 6.98
CA TYR A 58 0.72 10.80 6.03
C TYR A 58 0.38 12.12 6.72
N ASP A 59 0.98 13.20 6.24
CA ASP A 59 0.60 14.55 6.62
C ASP A 59 -0.62 14.97 5.78
N LEU A 60 -1.79 15.01 6.42
CA LEU A 60 -3.07 15.42 5.84
C LEU A 60 -3.07 16.90 5.40
N MET A 61 -2.29 17.77 6.03
CA MET A 61 -2.23 19.19 5.67
C MET A 61 -1.36 19.39 4.43
N ALA A 62 -0.24 18.68 4.35
CA ALA A 62 0.68 18.77 3.21
C ALA A 62 0.33 17.82 2.05
N HIS A 63 -0.60 16.88 2.25
CA HIS A 63 -0.93 15.79 1.34
C HIS A 63 0.27 14.90 0.96
N LYS A 64 1.17 14.63 1.92
CA LYS A 64 2.46 13.96 1.68
C LYS A 64 2.65 12.75 2.57
N ALA A 65 3.29 11.71 2.03
CA ALA A 65 3.60 10.50 2.76
C ALA A 65 5.11 10.37 3.01
N TYR A 66 5.48 10.06 4.26
CA TYR A 66 6.84 10.07 4.77
C TYR A 66 7.18 8.77 5.49
N SER A 67 8.43 8.35 5.39
CA SER A 67 9.00 7.26 6.16
C SER A 67 9.81 7.85 7.31
N THR A 68 9.42 7.58 8.56
CA THR A 68 10.19 7.94 9.75
C THR A 68 11.40 7.00 9.84
N LEU A 69 12.45 7.29 9.09
CA LEU A 69 13.75 6.66 9.28
C LEU A 69 14.47 7.39 10.42
N GLN A 70 14.65 6.70 11.55
CA GLN A 70 15.71 6.99 12.52
C GLN A 70 16.88 6.05 12.26
#